data_AF-A0AAN6LZS1-F1
#
_entry.id   AF-A0AAN6LZS1-F1
#
_cell.length_a   1.000
_cell.length_b   1.000
_cell.length_c   1.000
_cell.angle_alpha   90.00
_cell.angle_beta   90.00
_cell.angle_gamma   90.00
#
_symmetry.space_group_name_H-M   'P 1'
#
loop_
_entity.id
_entity.type
_entity.pdbx_description
1 polymer ?
#
loop_
_entity_poly.entity_id
_entity_poly.type
_entity_poly.pdbx_seq_one_letter_code
_entity_poly.pdbx_strand_id
1 'polypeptide(L)'
;ISHSISIYTESTHFHPAMSGLIPFGQGIQSPTTPTFQTSLFISTRAVYQPEPGQPDPDELIRDVPFPAAAFSAFQSVTSSQVEYIGNQSSGGKLNDNQTPMRDVPSTLIAHISIPQTSGPEPDWVSVMNHFKTKRCLDGIGNLQDFYVFMVRIVLPNTIIDNRRLLHELFMEKRNLSPNVRFRYDYWNTHDPIYTQPASERLDDKPIRPIRSVLRTGPTPNGANFIQWLNLPLNTPAEKRPCPGQLRHRACALDSYLCEDEATIRRIAPEALLHRTAKVLSLFWWVSAQNAWLKVYEEQKWVGIEQAVLPDAVMG
;
A
#
# COMPACT_ATOMS: atom_id res chain seq x y z
N ILE A 1 2.25 32.99 37.72
CA ILE A 1 3.06 32.43 36.61
C ILE A 1 2.10 31.58 35.77
N SER A 2 1.38 32.21 34.85
CA SER A 2 0.46 31.54 33.92
C SER A 2 1.19 31.24 32.63
N HIS A 3 1.18 29.97 32.20
CA HIS A 3 1.67 29.56 30.89
C HIS A 3 0.47 29.49 29.94
N SER A 4 0.42 30.45 29.02
CA SER A 4 -0.47 30.43 27.87
C SER A 4 0.11 29.49 26.81
N ILE A 5 -0.65 28.46 26.44
CA ILE A 5 -0.32 27.56 25.34
C ILE A 5 -0.95 28.16 24.08
N SER A 6 -0.12 28.71 23.19
CA SER A 6 -0.53 29.12 21.85
C SER A 6 -0.60 27.91 20.94
N ILE A 7 -1.81 27.56 20.50
CA ILE A 7 -2.04 26.57 19.46
C ILE A 7 -1.99 27.32 18.13
N TYR A 8 -0.93 27.11 17.36
CA TYR A 8 -0.87 27.55 15.96
C TYR A 8 -1.67 26.54 15.11
N THR A 9 -2.81 26.98 14.59
CA THR A 9 -3.50 26.33 13.47
C THR A 9 -3.10 27.06 12.19
N GLU A 10 -2.11 26.54 11.47
CA GLU A 10 -1.90 26.91 10.07
C GLU A 10 -2.85 26.08 9.21
N SER A 11 -3.95 26.71 8.80
CA SER A 11 -4.82 26.26 7.72
C SER A 11 -4.38 26.99 6.47
N THR A 12 -3.60 26.33 5.61
CA THR A 12 -3.33 26.79 4.25
C THR A 12 -4.37 26.18 3.31
N HIS A 13 -5.51 26.85 3.20
CA HIS A 13 -6.35 26.75 2.01
C HIS A 13 -5.70 27.57 0.90
N PHE A 14 -5.30 26.94 -0.21
CA PHE A 14 -5.38 27.46 -1.58
C PHE A 14 -4.67 26.47 -2.52
N HIS A 15 -5.39 25.92 -3.51
CA HIS A 15 -4.80 25.62 -4.81
C HIS A 15 -5.84 25.72 -5.94
N PRO A 16 -5.44 26.22 -7.13
CA PRO A 16 -6.32 26.53 -8.24
C PRO A 16 -6.57 25.30 -9.12
N ALA A 17 -7.75 25.25 -9.75
CA ALA A 17 -8.02 24.35 -10.86
C ALA A 17 -7.10 24.69 -12.04
N MET A 18 -6.31 23.72 -12.51
CA MET A 18 -5.53 23.83 -13.75
C MET A 18 -5.95 22.74 -14.72
N SER A 19 -6.77 23.15 -15.67
CA SER A 19 -7.04 22.47 -16.93
C SER A 19 -5.80 22.54 -17.82
N GLY A 20 -4.86 21.61 -17.64
CA GLY A 20 -3.75 21.37 -18.55
C GLY A 20 -4.17 20.40 -19.65
N LEU A 21 -4.68 20.94 -20.77
CA LEU A 21 -5.08 20.20 -21.96
C LEU A 21 -3.87 19.48 -22.59
N ILE A 22 -3.81 18.16 -22.42
CA ILE A 22 -3.35 17.30 -23.51
C ILE A 22 -4.44 17.44 -24.60
N PRO A 23 -4.11 17.71 -25.88
CA PRO A 23 -5.12 17.77 -26.93
C PRO A 23 -5.65 16.35 -27.17
N PHE A 24 -6.65 15.97 -26.39
CA PHE A 24 -7.47 14.80 -26.65
C PHE A 24 -8.33 15.13 -27.87
N GLY A 25 -8.09 14.41 -28.97
CA GLY A 25 -8.98 14.40 -30.12
C GLY A 25 -10.39 14.08 -29.65
N GLN A 26 -11.32 15.00 -29.90
CA GLN A 26 -12.71 14.88 -29.52
C GLN A 26 -13.39 13.72 -30.27
N GLY A 27 -13.61 12.63 -29.56
CA GLY A 27 -14.53 11.56 -29.92
C GLY A 27 -15.29 11.12 -28.67
N ILE A 28 -16.25 11.93 -28.23
CA ILE A 28 -17.07 11.64 -27.05
C ILE A 28 -18.03 10.49 -27.39
N GLN A 29 -17.63 9.26 -27.08
CA GLN A 29 -18.58 8.17 -26.87
C GLN A 29 -19.04 8.21 -25.41
N SER A 30 -20.34 8.02 -25.21
CA SER A 30 -20.99 8.06 -23.90
C SER A 30 -20.40 6.99 -22.95
N PRO A 31 -20.35 7.24 -21.63
CA PRO A 31 -19.78 6.28 -20.68
C PRO A 31 -20.68 5.04 -20.61
N THR A 32 -20.22 3.93 -21.17
CA THR A 32 -20.75 2.61 -20.86
C THR A 32 -20.41 2.30 -19.40
N THR A 33 -21.43 1.85 -18.67
CA THR A 33 -21.32 1.32 -17.31
C THR A 33 -20.08 0.42 -17.21
N PRO A 34 -19.17 0.61 -16.23
CA PRO A 34 -18.00 -0.24 -16.10
C PRO A 34 -18.48 -1.65 -15.76
N THR A 35 -18.55 -2.50 -16.78
CA THR A 35 -18.58 -3.94 -16.56
C THR A 35 -17.32 -4.26 -15.79
N PHE A 36 -17.46 -4.72 -14.55
CA PHE A 36 -16.38 -5.37 -13.83
C PHE A 36 -15.99 -6.60 -14.66
N GLN A 37 -15.16 -6.41 -15.68
CA GLN A 37 -14.22 -7.43 -16.04
C GLN A 37 -13.37 -7.55 -14.79
N THR A 38 -13.70 -8.56 -13.97
CA THR A 38 -12.66 -9.40 -13.41
C THR A 38 -11.76 -9.72 -14.59
N SER A 39 -10.76 -8.84 -14.81
CA SER A 39 -9.48 -9.22 -15.33
C SER A 39 -9.05 -10.31 -14.38
N LEU A 40 -9.52 -11.53 -14.67
CA LEU A 40 -8.69 -12.70 -14.62
C LEU A 40 -7.41 -12.20 -15.27
N PHE A 41 -6.48 -11.77 -14.43
CA PHE A 41 -5.08 -11.70 -14.77
C PHE A 41 -4.77 -13.13 -15.20
N ILE A 42 -5.11 -13.45 -16.46
CA ILE A 42 -4.41 -14.45 -17.23
C ILE A 42 -2.98 -14.01 -17.03
N SER A 43 -2.22 -14.87 -16.37
CA SER A 43 -0.77 -14.78 -16.18
C SER A 43 -0.14 -14.59 -17.57
N THR A 44 -0.23 -13.39 -18.11
CA THR A 44 0.20 -13.04 -19.45
C THR A 44 1.66 -12.66 -19.43
N ARG A 45 2.24 -12.45 -18.25
CA ARG A 45 3.65 -12.17 -18.11
C ARG A 45 4.19 -12.88 -16.87
N ALA A 46 4.62 -14.11 -17.07
CA ALA A 46 5.72 -14.67 -16.29
C ALA A 46 6.93 -13.74 -16.53
N VAL A 47 7.00 -12.64 -15.77
CA VAL A 47 8.19 -11.77 -15.72
C VAL A 47 9.41 -12.56 -15.27
N TYR A 48 9.17 -13.69 -14.61
CA TYR A 48 10.17 -14.63 -14.16
C TYR A 48 9.88 -16.02 -14.76
N GLN A 49 10.44 -16.30 -15.93
CA GLN A 49 10.81 -17.69 -16.20
C GLN A 49 12.16 -17.90 -15.51
N PRO A 50 12.23 -18.65 -14.40
CA PRO A 50 13.52 -18.98 -13.80
C PRO A 50 14.38 -19.70 -14.83
N GLU A 51 15.68 -19.37 -14.86
CA GLU A 51 16.60 -20.21 -15.61
C GLU A 51 16.60 -21.63 -15.05
N PRO A 52 16.86 -22.66 -15.88
CA PRO A 52 17.03 -24.01 -15.38
C PRO A 52 18.03 -24.06 -14.21
N GLY A 53 17.57 -24.48 -13.03
CA GLY A 53 18.39 -24.57 -11.82
C GLY A 53 18.40 -23.32 -10.93
N GLN A 54 17.72 -22.23 -11.32
CA GLN A 54 17.49 -21.09 -10.43
C GLN A 54 16.12 -21.20 -9.74
N PRO A 55 16.02 -20.88 -8.44
CA PRO A 55 14.72 -20.78 -7.78
C PRO A 55 13.90 -19.65 -8.41
N ASP A 56 12.59 -19.86 -8.57
CA ASP A 56 11.68 -18.80 -9.00
C ASP A 56 11.68 -17.70 -7.93
N PRO A 57 12.10 -16.46 -8.26
CA PRO A 57 12.05 -15.36 -7.31
C PRO A 57 10.64 -15.15 -6.74
N ASP A 58 9.57 -15.40 -7.52
CA ASP A 58 8.20 -15.18 -7.05
C ASP A 58 7.79 -16.17 -5.93
N GLU A 59 8.54 -17.24 -5.68
CA GLU A 59 8.37 -18.08 -4.48
C GLU A 59 8.57 -17.30 -3.17
N LEU A 60 9.38 -16.23 -3.17
CA LEU A 60 9.58 -15.39 -1.99
C LEU A 60 8.38 -14.51 -1.65
N ILE A 61 7.48 -14.30 -2.61
CA ILE A 61 6.27 -13.48 -2.44
C ILE A 61 4.98 -14.29 -2.59
N ARG A 62 5.09 -15.63 -2.67
CA ARG A 62 3.93 -16.53 -2.84
C ARG A 62 2.92 -16.44 -1.69
N ASP A 63 3.39 -16.01 -0.51
CA ASP A 63 2.58 -15.84 0.68
C ASP A 63 1.86 -14.49 0.71
N VAL A 64 2.24 -13.53 -0.15
CA VAL A 64 1.53 -12.26 -0.32
C VAL A 64 0.26 -12.52 -1.15
N PRO A 65 -0.94 -12.50 -0.53
CA PRO A 65 -2.17 -12.79 -1.25
C PRO A 65 -2.49 -11.66 -2.24
N PHE A 66 -3.18 -12.01 -3.33
CA PHE A 66 -3.72 -11.02 -4.25
C PHE A 66 -4.67 -10.05 -3.53
N PRO A 67 -4.67 -8.75 -3.89
CA PRO A 67 -5.39 -7.71 -3.14
C PRO A 67 -6.87 -8.03 -2.92
N ALA A 68 -7.60 -8.45 -3.95
CA ALA A 68 -9.03 -8.73 -3.85
C ALA A 68 -9.35 -9.85 -2.83
N ALA A 69 -8.57 -10.94 -2.85
CA ALA A 69 -8.70 -12.02 -1.87
C ALA A 69 -8.29 -11.55 -0.47
N ALA A 70 -7.25 -10.71 -0.37
CA ALA A 70 -6.78 -10.18 0.89
C ALA A 70 -7.77 -9.22 1.56
N PHE A 71 -8.40 -8.31 0.82
CA PHE A 71 -9.44 -7.42 1.36
C PHE A 71 -10.62 -8.22 1.89
N SER A 72 -11.10 -9.20 1.11
CA SER A 72 -12.16 -10.09 1.56
C SER A 72 -11.77 -10.86 2.83
N ALA A 73 -10.56 -11.44 2.87
CA ALA A 73 -10.05 -12.14 4.04
C ALA A 73 -9.92 -11.20 5.26
N PHE A 74 -9.45 -9.97 5.07
CA PHE A 74 -9.26 -8.99 6.11
C PHE A 74 -10.61 -8.51 6.70
N GLN A 75 -11.60 -8.22 5.85
CA GLN A 75 -12.95 -7.78 6.24
C GLN A 75 -13.82 -8.92 6.81
N SER A 76 -13.65 -10.16 6.33
CA SER A 76 -14.48 -11.30 6.75
C SER A 76 -14.29 -11.73 8.21
N VAL A 77 -13.27 -11.21 8.90
CA VAL A 77 -13.05 -11.42 10.34
C VAL A 77 -14.13 -10.73 11.20
N THR A 78 -15.03 -9.96 10.59
CA THR A 78 -16.10 -9.23 11.28
C THR A 78 -17.32 -10.06 11.67
N SER A 79 -17.65 -11.14 10.96
CA SER A 79 -19.06 -11.61 10.98
C SER A 79 -19.31 -13.02 11.54
N SER A 80 -18.30 -13.90 11.57
CA SER A 80 -18.55 -15.34 11.77
C SER A 80 -18.68 -15.82 13.23
N GLN A 81 -18.77 -14.93 14.24
CA GLN A 81 -18.86 -15.34 15.65
C GLN A 81 -19.89 -14.57 16.50
N VAL A 82 -20.74 -13.73 15.89
CA VAL A 82 -21.80 -13.02 16.64
C VAL A 82 -23.12 -13.82 16.71
N GLU A 83 -23.31 -14.82 15.86
CA GLU A 83 -24.46 -15.74 15.93
C GLU A 83 -24.25 -16.86 16.96
N TYR A 84 -24.17 -16.56 18.27
CA TYR A 84 -24.51 -17.54 19.34
C TYR A 84 -24.56 -16.94 20.76
N ILE A 85 -25.04 -15.70 20.94
CA ILE A 85 -25.30 -15.14 22.28
C ILE A 85 -26.74 -14.60 22.37
N GLY A 86 -27.69 -15.46 22.01
CA GLY A 86 -29.07 -15.33 22.45
C GLY A 86 -29.39 -16.53 23.32
N ASN A 87 -29.30 -16.37 24.65
CA ASN A 87 -29.79 -17.27 25.73
C ASN A 87 -28.77 -17.74 26.78
N GLN A 88 -27.83 -16.91 27.25
CA GLN A 88 -27.15 -17.18 28.53
C GLN A 88 -27.15 -15.97 29.46
N SER A 89 -28.30 -15.78 30.12
CA SER A 89 -28.43 -15.03 31.37
C SER A 89 -27.78 -15.82 32.50
N SER A 90 -26.46 -15.69 32.71
CA SER A 90 -25.74 -15.98 33.97
C SER A 90 -24.24 -15.73 33.82
N GLY A 91 -23.72 -14.62 34.37
CA GLY A 91 -22.37 -14.48 34.95
C GLY A 91 -21.13 -15.03 34.23
N GLY A 92 -21.18 -15.29 32.92
CA GLY A 92 -20.09 -15.91 32.17
C GLY A 92 -18.97 -14.91 31.88
N LYS A 93 -17.75 -15.22 32.33
CA LYS A 93 -16.52 -14.61 31.80
C LYS A 93 -16.61 -14.60 30.28
N LEU A 94 -16.48 -13.42 29.66
CA LEU A 94 -16.30 -13.30 28.22
C LEU A 94 -15.21 -14.30 27.81
N ASN A 95 -15.56 -15.23 26.93
CA ASN A 95 -14.58 -16.16 26.39
C ASN A 95 -13.53 -15.32 25.64
N ASP A 96 -12.29 -15.27 26.15
CA ASP A 96 -11.13 -14.62 25.53
C ASP A 96 -10.78 -15.17 24.11
N ASN A 97 -11.58 -16.12 23.60
CA ASN A 97 -11.44 -16.75 22.30
C ASN A 97 -12.32 -16.15 21.18
N GLN A 98 -13.10 -15.09 21.45
CA GLN A 98 -13.83 -14.42 20.37
C GLN A 98 -12.83 -13.62 19.53
N THR A 99 -12.74 -13.92 18.24
CA THR A 99 -11.83 -13.24 17.32
C THR A 99 -12.25 -11.76 17.25
N PRO A 100 -11.39 -10.79 17.65
CA PRO A 100 -11.80 -9.39 17.66
C PRO A 100 -12.24 -8.96 16.27
N MET A 101 -13.46 -8.41 16.17
CA MET A 101 -14.03 -7.89 14.93
C MET A 101 -13.16 -6.74 14.41
N ARG A 102 -12.78 -6.80 13.13
CA ARG A 102 -12.02 -5.72 12.48
C ARG A 102 -12.96 -4.69 11.91
N ASP A 103 -13.14 -3.59 12.62
CA ASP A 103 -13.91 -2.45 12.13
C ASP A 103 -12.98 -1.46 11.43
N VAL A 104 -12.95 -1.50 10.10
CA VAL A 104 -12.20 -0.56 9.26
C VAL A 104 -13.18 0.18 8.36
N PRO A 105 -13.11 1.53 8.26
CA PRO A 105 -14.05 2.31 7.47
C PRO A 105 -14.14 1.82 6.03
N SER A 106 -15.37 1.64 5.54
CA SER A 106 -15.62 1.28 4.14
C SER A 106 -15.03 2.30 3.17
N THR A 107 -15.04 3.59 3.51
CA THR A 107 -14.40 4.67 2.74
C THR A 107 -12.90 4.44 2.60
N LEU A 108 -12.22 4.03 3.68
CA LEU A 108 -10.78 3.73 3.65
C LEU A 108 -10.50 2.53 2.76
N ILE A 109 -11.29 1.46 2.89
CA ILE A 109 -11.16 0.28 2.02
C ILE A 109 -11.44 0.62 0.54
N ALA A 110 -12.42 1.47 0.26
CA ALA A 110 -12.73 1.92 -1.10
C ALA A 110 -11.53 2.63 -1.74
N HIS A 111 -10.90 3.58 -1.03
CA HIS A 111 -9.72 4.28 -1.52
C HIS A 111 -8.52 3.36 -1.78
N ILE A 112 -8.37 2.28 -1.01
CA ILE A 112 -7.22 1.38 -1.15
C ILE A 112 -7.49 0.32 -2.23
N SER A 113 -8.71 -0.21 -2.30
CA SER A 113 -9.07 -1.22 -3.30
C SER A 113 -9.16 -0.64 -4.72
N ILE A 114 -9.59 0.62 -4.85
CA ILE A 114 -9.72 1.32 -6.13
C ILE A 114 -9.16 2.74 -5.97
N PRO A 115 -7.82 2.91 -5.99
CA PRO A 115 -7.20 4.20 -5.79
C PRO A 115 -7.51 5.13 -6.97
N GLN A 116 -8.25 6.22 -6.70
CA GLN A 116 -8.62 7.25 -7.69
C GLN A 116 -7.53 8.32 -7.81
N THR A 117 -6.37 7.93 -8.33
CA THR A 117 -5.12 8.73 -8.33
C THR A 117 -5.12 9.92 -9.29
N SER A 118 -6.19 10.10 -10.07
CA SER A 118 -6.44 11.33 -10.83
C SER A 118 -6.92 12.50 -9.96
N GLY A 119 -7.42 12.21 -8.75
CA GLY A 119 -7.84 13.21 -7.78
C GLY A 119 -6.75 13.56 -6.76
N PRO A 120 -7.01 14.54 -5.88
CA PRO A 120 -6.12 14.84 -4.77
C PRO A 120 -6.00 13.63 -3.82
N GLU A 121 -4.85 13.52 -3.16
CA GLU A 121 -4.64 12.53 -2.11
C GLU A 121 -5.65 12.75 -0.96
N PRO A 122 -6.30 11.69 -0.45
CA PRO A 122 -7.16 11.80 0.72
C PRO A 122 -6.39 12.27 1.96
N ASP A 123 -7.03 13.08 2.81
CA ASP A 123 -6.52 13.35 4.16
C ASP A 123 -6.63 12.08 5.03
N TRP A 124 -5.58 11.27 5.02
CA TRP A 124 -5.54 10.00 5.72
C TRP A 124 -5.73 10.12 7.22
N VAL A 125 -5.25 11.21 7.83
CA VAL A 125 -5.42 11.45 9.28
C VAL A 125 -6.89 11.66 9.59
N SER A 126 -7.58 12.48 8.79
CA SER A 126 -9.02 12.69 8.93
C SER A 126 -9.81 11.39 8.72
N VAL A 127 -9.49 10.61 7.70
CA VAL A 127 -10.16 9.32 7.43
C VAL A 127 -9.93 8.32 8.57
N MET A 128 -8.73 8.27 9.14
CA MET A 128 -8.39 7.37 10.24
C MET A 128 -8.90 7.82 11.62
N ASN A 129 -9.41 9.04 11.77
CA ASN A 129 -10.03 9.48 13.03
C ASN A 129 -11.17 8.56 13.47
N HIS A 130 -11.76 7.76 12.57
CA HIS A 130 -12.68 6.68 12.91
C HIS A 130 -12.15 5.78 14.04
N PHE A 131 -10.89 5.37 14.00
CA PHE A 131 -10.28 4.50 15.02
C PHE A 131 -10.18 5.15 16.41
N LYS A 132 -10.27 6.48 16.48
CA LYS A 132 -10.32 7.23 17.75
C LYS A 132 -11.75 7.38 18.30
N THR A 133 -12.77 7.09 17.50
CA THR A 133 -14.15 7.27 17.94
C THR A 133 -14.55 6.18 18.93
N LYS A 134 -15.38 6.54 19.92
CA LYS A 134 -15.96 5.58 20.88
C LYS A 134 -16.84 4.50 20.24
N ARG A 135 -17.19 4.67 18.96
CA ARG A 135 -18.03 3.73 18.20
C ARG A 135 -17.22 2.58 17.61
N CYS A 136 -15.92 2.74 17.40
CA CYS A 136 -15.07 1.69 16.87
C CYS A 136 -14.81 0.64 17.96
N LEU A 137 -15.43 -0.53 17.82
CA LEU A 137 -15.19 -1.67 18.69
C LEU A 137 -13.73 -2.10 18.48
N ASP A 138 -12.87 -1.82 19.47
CA ASP A 138 -11.41 -2.06 19.42
C ASP A 138 -10.58 -1.13 18.52
N GLY A 139 -10.89 0.17 18.52
CA GLY A 139 -10.23 1.20 17.69
C GLY A 139 -8.71 1.07 17.51
N ILE A 140 -7.94 0.95 18.60
CA ILE A 140 -6.48 0.84 18.51
C ILE A 140 -6.05 -0.53 17.95
N GLY A 141 -6.69 -1.63 18.36
CA GLY A 141 -6.39 -2.96 17.83
C GLY A 141 -6.66 -3.05 16.33
N ASN A 142 -7.74 -2.41 15.85
CA ASN A 142 -8.07 -2.33 14.44
C ASN A 142 -7.07 -1.46 13.66
N LEU A 143 -6.58 -0.36 14.24
CA LEU A 143 -5.52 0.45 13.64
C LEU A 143 -4.20 -0.34 13.52
N GLN A 144 -3.83 -1.11 14.54
CA GLN A 144 -2.65 -1.99 14.48
C GLN A 144 -2.77 -3.06 13.38
N ASP A 145 -3.90 -3.76 13.33
CA ASP A 145 -4.17 -4.76 12.27
C ASP A 145 -4.15 -4.11 10.88
N PHE A 146 -4.75 -2.93 10.76
CA PHE A 146 -4.80 -2.20 9.50
C PHE A 146 -3.42 -1.73 9.04
N TYR A 147 -2.59 -1.22 9.95
CA TYR A 147 -1.20 -0.87 9.65
C TYR A 147 -0.41 -2.08 9.13
N VAL A 148 -0.48 -3.22 9.85
CA VAL A 148 0.20 -4.47 9.44
C VAL A 148 -0.32 -4.94 8.08
N PHE A 149 -1.64 -4.89 7.85
CA PHE A 149 -2.24 -5.22 6.55
C PHE A 149 -1.70 -4.34 5.42
N MET A 150 -1.53 -3.03 5.66
CA MET A 150 -0.96 -2.12 4.68
C MET A 150 0.50 -2.47 4.33
N VAL A 151 1.37 -2.64 5.32
CA VAL A 151 2.83 -2.86 5.06
C VAL A 151 3.17 -4.29 4.64
N ARG A 152 2.31 -5.28 4.91
CA ARG A 152 2.57 -6.69 4.56
C ARG A 152 1.86 -7.16 3.31
N ILE A 153 0.82 -6.47 2.86
CA ILE A 153 -0.01 -6.96 1.75
C ILE A 153 -0.27 -5.86 0.73
N VAL A 154 -0.91 -4.77 1.14
CA VAL A 154 -1.38 -3.76 0.19
C VAL A 154 -0.22 -3.06 -0.52
N LEU A 155 0.69 -2.48 0.26
CA LEU A 155 1.84 -1.77 -0.29
C LEU A 155 2.76 -2.72 -1.08
N PRO A 156 3.10 -3.93 -0.58
CA PRO A 156 3.80 -4.95 -1.36
C PRO A 156 3.17 -5.27 -2.72
N ASN A 157 1.87 -5.53 -2.80
CA ASN A 157 1.19 -5.79 -4.07
C ASN A 157 1.28 -4.58 -5.03
N THR A 158 1.15 -3.37 -4.50
CA THR A 158 1.25 -2.14 -5.29
C THR A 158 2.66 -1.94 -5.87
N ILE A 159 3.69 -2.30 -5.10
CA ILE A 159 5.09 -2.31 -5.53
C ILE A 159 5.35 -3.41 -6.57
N ILE A 160 4.77 -4.59 -6.40
CA ILE A 160 4.87 -5.69 -7.37
C ILE A 160 4.34 -5.23 -8.73
N ASP A 161 3.18 -4.59 -8.76
CA ASP A 161 2.59 -4.03 -9.98
C ASP A 161 3.51 -2.96 -10.60
N ASN A 162 4.04 -2.04 -9.79
CA ASN A 162 4.98 -1.02 -10.26
C ASN A 162 6.20 -1.63 -10.92
N ARG A 163 6.82 -2.61 -10.25
CA ARG A 163 8.02 -3.29 -10.70
C ARG A 163 7.79 -4.06 -12.00
N ARG A 164 6.63 -4.69 -12.16
CA ARG A 164 6.23 -5.39 -13.39
C ARG A 164 6.04 -4.42 -14.56
N LEU A 165 5.34 -3.31 -14.36
CA LEU A 165 5.16 -2.27 -15.38
C LEU A 165 6.49 -1.64 -15.81
N LEU A 166 7.39 -1.36 -14.86
CA LEU A 166 8.73 -0.87 -15.16
C LEU A 166 9.55 -1.88 -15.93
N HIS A 167 9.46 -3.16 -15.57
CA HIS A 167 10.14 -4.22 -16.30
C HIS A 167 9.75 -4.19 -17.78
N GLU A 168 8.46 -4.15 -18.07
CA GLU A 168 7.92 -4.10 -19.42
C GLU A 168 8.39 -2.86 -20.18
N LEU A 169 8.31 -1.69 -19.54
CA LEU A 169 8.83 -0.44 -20.07
C LEU A 169 10.30 -0.58 -20.49
N PHE A 170 11.16 -1.07 -19.61
CA PHE A 170 12.59 -1.20 -19.90
C PHE A 170 12.90 -2.37 -20.83
N MET A 171 12.01 -3.36 -20.97
CA MET A 171 12.13 -4.38 -22.01
C MET A 171 11.83 -3.79 -23.40
N GLU A 172 10.94 -2.81 -23.50
CA GLU A 172 10.60 -2.15 -24.76
C GLU A 172 11.54 -0.99 -25.09
N LYS A 173 11.92 -0.20 -24.08
CA LYS A 173 12.64 1.07 -24.21
C LYS A 173 13.91 1.08 -23.36
N ARG A 174 14.85 0.18 -23.69
CA ARG A 174 16.09 -0.05 -22.91
C ARG A 174 16.99 1.18 -22.73
N ASN A 175 16.96 2.10 -23.69
CA ASN A 175 17.81 3.29 -23.71
C ASN A 175 17.17 4.49 -22.99
N LEU A 176 16.08 4.29 -22.26
CA LEU A 176 15.48 5.35 -21.46
C LEU A 176 16.46 5.89 -20.43
N SER A 177 16.35 7.20 -20.23
CA SER A 177 17.11 7.91 -19.20
C SER A 177 16.88 7.26 -17.84
N PRO A 178 17.92 7.11 -17.01
CA PRO A 178 17.76 6.64 -15.63
C PRO A 178 16.94 7.61 -14.76
N ASN A 179 16.62 8.80 -15.27
CA ASN A 179 15.84 9.83 -14.57
C ASN A 179 14.32 9.66 -14.72
N VAL A 180 13.83 8.60 -15.36
CA VAL A 180 12.40 8.29 -15.39
C VAL A 180 11.91 8.01 -13.95
N ARG A 181 11.05 8.88 -13.42
CA ARG A 181 10.71 8.95 -11.98
C ARG A 181 9.54 8.05 -11.55
N PHE A 182 9.12 7.08 -12.34
CA PHE A 182 7.99 6.18 -12.01
C PHE A 182 8.30 5.05 -11.02
N ARG A 183 9.53 5.00 -10.49
CA ARG A 183 9.99 3.89 -9.63
C ARG A 183 9.46 4.01 -8.22
N TYR A 184 8.91 2.94 -7.67
CA TYR A 184 8.43 2.88 -6.28
C TYR A 184 9.47 3.28 -5.21
N ASP A 185 10.78 3.18 -5.50
CA ASP A 185 11.86 3.55 -4.57
C ASP A 185 12.39 4.98 -4.76
N TYR A 186 11.74 5.78 -5.62
CA TYR A 186 12.09 7.19 -5.83
C TYR A 186 11.45 8.16 -4.82
N TRP A 187 10.53 7.67 -3.98
CA TRP A 187 9.83 8.45 -2.95
C TRP A 187 10.77 9.21 -2.00
N ASN A 188 12.00 8.71 -1.82
CA ASN A 188 13.02 9.22 -0.89
C ASN A 188 13.53 10.65 -1.19
N THR A 189 12.97 11.33 -2.20
CA THR A 189 13.45 12.64 -2.63
C THR A 189 12.78 13.83 -1.93
N HIS A 190 11.66 13.64 -1.20
CA HIS A 190 10.85 14.79 -0.77
C HIS A 190 10.32 14.80 0.68
N ASP A 191 10.38 13.72 1.48
CA ASP A 191 9.79 13.75 2.85
C ASP A 191 10.29 12.61 3.78
N PRO A 192 10.17 12.74 5.12
CA PRO A 192 11.26 12.86 6.10
C PRO A 192 11.95 11.52 6.45
N ILE A 193 13.04 11.66 7.20
CA ILE A 193 13.80 10.57 7.84
C ILE A 193 12.83 9.53 8.44
N TYR A 194 12.91 8.29 7.99
CA TYR A 194 12.18 7.17 8.58
C TYR A 194 12.44 7.13 10.09
N THR A 195 11.37 7.16 10.89
CA THR A 195 11.45 7.03 12.34
C THR A 195 11.26 5.58 12.72
N GLN A 196 12.32 4.97 13.26
CA GLN A 196 12.29 3.57 13.68
C GLN A 196 11.19 3.35 14.74
N PRO A 197 10.39 2.26 14.67
CA PRO A 197 9.41 1.92 15.68
C PRO A 197 9.95 1.94 17.11
N ALA A 198 11.19 1.49 17.31
CA ALA A 198 11.84 1.45 18.61
C ALA A 198 12.17 2.84 19.20
N SER A 199 12.17 3.89 18.37
CA SER A 199 12.36 5.28 18.81
C SER A 199 11.06 5.96 19.24
N GLU A 200 9.92 5.33 18.99
CA GLU A 200 8.62 5.81 19.43
C GLU A 200 8.37 5.46 20.89
N ARG A 201 7.38 6.14 21.48
CA ARG A 201 6.83 5.69 22.76
C ARG A 201 6.18 4.31 22.58
N LEU A 202 6.75 3.32 23.27
CA LEU A 202 6.23 1.97 23.33
C LEU A 202 5.51 1.73 24.67
N ASP A 203 4.40 1.01 24.63
CA ASP A 203 3.76 0.45 25.80
C ASP A 203 4.57 -0.76 26.33
N ASP A 204 4.51 -0.99 27.64
CA ASP A 204 5.25 -2.09 28.30
C ASP A 204 4.81 -3.47 27.79
N LYS A 205 3.53 -3.59 27.44
CA LYS A 205 2.90 -4.81 26.93
C LYS A 205 2.08 -4.48 25.70
N PRO A 206 2.02 -5.40 24.71
CA PRO A 206 1.16 -5.21 23.57
C PRO A 206 -0.30 -5.14 24.04
N ILE A 207 -1.05 -4.18 23.51
CA ILE A 207 -2.46 -3.95 23.86
C ILE A 207 -3.31 -5.19 23.52
N ARG A 208 -2.92 -5.91 22.46
CA ARG A 208 -3.55 -7.14 21.99
C ARG A 208 -2.50 -8.21 21.69
N PRO A 209 -2.85 -9.50 21.83
CA PRO A 209 -1.99 -10.59 21.34
C PRO A 209 -1.69 -10.44 19.84
N ILE A 210 -0.48 -10.80 19.44
CA ILE A 210 -0.09 -10.87 18.02
C ILE A 210 -0.98 -11.91 17.34
N ARG A 211 -1.59 -11.52 16.22
CA ARG A 211 -2.48 -12.38 15.44
C ARG A 211 -2.31 -12.09 13.95
N SER A 212 -2.59 -13.09 13.12
CA SER A 212 -2.55 -12.93 11.67
C SER A 212 -3.55 -11.87 11.21
N VAL A 213 -3.15 -10.98 10.30
CA VAL A 213 -4.07 -10.05 9.60
C VAL A 213 -4.92 -10.76 8.54
N LEU A 214 -4.61 -12.02 8.22
CA LEU A 214 -5.38 -12.85 7.32
C LEU A 214 -6.26 -13.84 8.11
N ARG A 215 -7.40 -14.19 7.53
CA ARG A 215 -8.27 -15.24 8.09
C ARG A 215 -7.63 -16.63 7.95
N THR A 216 -6.98 -16.88 6.82
CA THR A 216 -6.39 -18.18 6.48
C THR A 216 -4.90 -18.00 6.27
N GLY A 217 -4.09 -18.47 7.23
CA GLY A 217 -2.64 -18.45 7.14
C GLY A 217 -1.97 -17.32 7.96
N PRO A 218 -0.63 -17.36 8.06
CA PRO A 218 0.14 -16.34 8.77
C PRO A 218 0.16 -15.02 8.00
N THR A 219 0.45 -13.92 8.70
CA THR A 219 0.80 -12.65 8.07
C THR A 219 2.08 -12.83 7.24
N PRO A 220 2.14 -12.33 5.99
CA PRO A 220 3.34 -12.43 5.16
C PRO A 220 4.58 -11.82 5.83
N ASN A 221 5.74 -12.44 5.63
CA ASN A 221 6.99 -11.94 6.20
C ASN A 221 7.61 -10.84 5.32
N GLY A 222 7.67 -9.62 5.85
CA GLY A 222 8.29 -8.50 5.16
C GLY A 222 9.75 -8.71 4.76
N ALA A 223 10.51 -9.50 5.51
CA ALA A 223 11.90 -9.82 5.15
C ALA A 223 12.00 -10.60 3.82
N ASN A 224 11.07 -11.52 3.57
CA ASN A 224 11.02 -12.26 2.29
C ASN A 224 10.71 -11.29 1.13
N PHE A 225 9.81 -10.33 1.36
CA PHE A 225 9.49 -9.31 0.36
C PHE A 225 10.69 -8.41 0.05
N ILE A 226 11.44 -7.95 1.07
CA ILE A 226 12.69 -7.20 0.87
C ILE A 226 13.73 -8.04 0.13
N GLN A 227 13.86 -9.33 0.45
CA GLN A 227 14.75 -10.22 -0.28
C GLN A 227 14.35 -10.30 -1.77
N TRP A 228 13.06 -10.43 -2.07
CA TRP A 228 12.53 -10.42 -3.44
C TRP A 228 12.84 -9.10 -4.17
N LEU A 229 12.72 -7.94 -3.51
CA LEU A 229 13.10 -6.64 -4.10
C LEU A 229 14.57 -6.61 -4.53
N ASN A 230 15.46 -7.22 -3.74
CA ASN A 230 16.90 -7.24 -4.03
C ASN A 230 17.32 -8.26 -5.09
N LEU A 231 16.46 -9.22 -5.46
CA LEU A 231 16.75 -10.14 -6.55
C LEU A 231 16.71 -9.41 -7.90
N PRO A 232 17.62 -9.71 -8.85
CA PRO A 232 17.55 -9.15 -10.19
C PRO A 232 16.28 -9.63 -10.91
N LEU A 233 15.71 -8.76 -11.76
CA LEU A 233 14.61 -9.16 -12.62
C LEU A 233 15.09 -10.11 -13.72
N ASN A 234 14.35 -11.21 -13.92
CA ASN A 234 14.63 -12.13 -15.01
C ASN A 234 14.41 -11.42 -16.33
N THR A 235 15.47 -11.39 -17.14
CA THR A 235 15.47 -10.74 -18.45
C THR A 235 15.59 -11.82 -19.52
N PRO A 236 14.78 -11.76 -20.60
CA PRO A 236 14.90 -12.66 -21.74
C PRO A 236 16.35 -12.73 -22.25
N ALA A 237 16.80 -13.89 -22.72
CA ALA A 237 18.20 -14.14 -23.06
C ALA A 237 18.75 -13.10 -24.05
N GLU A 238 17.94 -12.74 -25.04
CA GLU A 238 18.22 -11.75 -26.07
C GLU A 238 18.26 -10.30 -25.56
N LYS A 239 17.72 -10.04 -24.37
CA LYS A 239 17.69 -8.73 -23.71
C LYS A 239 18.66 -8.63 -22.53
N ARG A 240 19.57 -9.59 -22.33
CA ARG A 240 20.54 -9.51 -21.23
C ARG A 240 21.69 -8.53 -21.52
N PRO A 241 22.30 -7.92 -20.48
CA PRO A 241 21.95 -8.02 -19.06
C PRO A 241 20.68 -7.24 -18.68
N CYS A 242 20.11 -7.51 -17.50
CA CYS A 242 19.04 -6.69 -16.92
C CYS A 242 19.51 -5.22 -16.79
N PRO A 243 18.76 -4.24 -17.31
CA PRO A 243 19.08 -2.82 -17.14
C PRO A 243 19.33 -2.45 -15.67
N GLY A 244 20.40 -1.69 -15.41
CA GLY A 244 20.72 -1.23 -14.04
C GLY A 244 19.60 -0.38 -13.43
N GLN A 245 18.80 0.28 -14.29
CA GLN A 245 17.60 1.05 -13.95
C GLN A 245 16.44 0.21 -13.41
N LEU A 246 16.55 -1.12 -13.36
CA LEU A 246 15.55 -2.01 -12.75
C LEU A 246 16.01 -2.59 -11.40
N ARG A 247 17.26 -2.35 -11.00
CA ARG A 247 17.78 -2.81 -9.71
C ARG A 247 17.15 -1.99 -8.60
N HIS A 248 16.62 -2.65 -7.58
CA HIS A 248 16.12 -2.02 -6.35
C HIS A 248 17.20 -1.15 -5.70
N ARG A 249 16.79 -0.01 -5.14
CA ARG A 249 17.64 0.88 -4.36
C ARG A 249 17.08 0.92 -2.95
N ALA A 250 17.94 0.66 -1.97
CA ALA A 250 17.56 0.74 -0.57
C ALA A 250 17.00 2.14 -0.26
N CYS A 251 15.81 2.18 0.34
CA CYS A 251 15.10 3.43 0.62
C CYS A 251 14.30 3.33 1.92
N ALA A 252 13.75 4.46 2.40
CA ALA A 252 12.96 4.51 3.63
C ALA A 252 11.75 3.54 3.61
N LEU A 253 11.17 3.30 2.43
CA LEU A 253 10.08 2.35 2.23
C LEU A 253 10.45 0.92 2.64
N ASP A 254 11.70 0.51 2.45
CA ASP A 254 12.18 -0.82 2.87
C ASP A 254 12.04 -1.03 4.37
N SER A 255 12.21 0.06 5.14
CA SER A 255 12.15 -0.01 6.59
C SER A 255 10.72 -0.24 7.08
N TYR A 256 9.73 0.45 6.50
CA TYR A 256 8.31 0.21 6.78
C TYR A 256 7.88 -1.23 6.43
N LEU A 257 8.36 -1.74 5.29
CA LEU A 257 8.03 -3.07 4.80
C LEU A 257 8.63 -4.20 5.66
N CYS A 258 9.66 -3.93 6.47
CA CYS A 258 10.34 -4.94 7.29
C CYS A 258 10.19 -4.73 8.80
N GLU A 259 9.38 -3.78 9.25
CA GLU A 259 9.15 -3.51 10.68
C GLU A 259 8.68 -4.78 11.43
N ASP A 260 9.16 -4.96 12.66
CA ASP A 260 8.76 -6.09 13.50
C ASP A 260 7.33 -5.92 14.02
N GLU A 261 6.49 -6.94 13.85
CA GLU A 261 5.09 -6.89 14.27
C GLU A 261 4.97 -6.75 15.79
N ALA A 262 5.81 -7.44 16.57
CA ALA A 262 5.74 -7.35 18.03
C ALA A 262 6.00 -5.92 18.53
N THR A 263 6.89 -5.19 17.85
CA THR A 263 7.17 -3.79 18.12
C THR A 263 5.99 -2.90 17.72
N ILE A 264 5.41 -3.10 16.51
CA ILE A 264 4.22 -2.36 16.04
C ILE A 264 3.07 -2.43 17.04
N ARG A 265 2.81 -3.62 17.61
CA ARG A 265 1.73 -3.86 18.58
C ARG A 265 1.89 -3.11 19.91
N ARG A 266 3.04 -2.48 20.12
CA ARG A 266 3.36 -1.69 21.32
C ARG A 266 3.47 -0.21 21.05
N ILE A 267 3.41 0.24 19.79
CA ILE A 267 3.52 1.67 19.47
C ILE A 267 2.31 2.42 20.01
N ALA A 268 2.56 3.57 20.65
CA ALA A 268 1.51 4.45 21.15
C ALA A 268 0.51 4.83 20.03
N PRO A 269 -0.80 4.91 20.32
CA PRO A 269 -1.84 5.10 19.31
C PRO A 269 -1.64 6.31 18.38
N GLU A 270 -1.21 7.45 18.94
CA GLU A 270 -0.98 8.67 18.17
C GLU A 270 0.16 8.49 17.17
N ALA A 271 1.29 7.92 17.61
CA ALA A 271 2.44 7.64 16.76
C ALA A 271 2.09 6.61 15.68
N LEU A 272 1.32 5.58 16.02
CA LEU A 272 0.85 4.58 15.07
C LEU A 272 -0.07 5.20 14.01
N LEU A 273 -0.95 6.13 14.39
CA LEU A 273 -1.82 6.81 13.43
C LEU A 273 -1.00 7.62 12.41
N HIS A 274 -0.04 8.42 12.87
CA HIS A 274 0.84 9.18 11.97
C HIS A 274 1.67 8.26 11.07
N ARG A 275 2.22 7.17 11.62
CA ARG A 275 2.94 6.16 10.85
C ARG A 275 2.05 5.51 9.79
N THR A 276 0.80 5.19 10.13
CA THR A 276 -0.17 4.62 9.19
C THR A 276 -0.54 5.60 8.08
N ALA A 277 -0.70 6.90 8.40
CA ALA A 277 -0.95 7.93 7.39
C ALA A 277 0.20 7.99 6.40
N LYS A 278 1.44 7.91 6.89
CA LYS A 278 2.63 7.92 6.05
C LYS A 278 2.69 6.72 5.09
N VAL A 279 2.34 5.52 5.57
CA VAL A 279 2.25 4.32 4.74
C VAL A 279 1.13 4.43 3.70
N LEU A 280 0.00 5.06 4.04
CA LEU A 280 -1.07 5.32 3.09
C LEU A 280 -0.65 6.32 2.00
N SER A 281 0.10 7.37 2.35
CA SER A 281 0.68 8.29 1.37
C SER A 281 1.67 7.61 0.43
N LEU A 282 2.53 6.73 0.98
CA LEU A 282 3.42 5.88 0.18
C LEU A 282 2.62 5.02 -0.81
N PHE A 283 1.58 4.34 -0.33
CA PHE A 283 0.70 3.53 -1.16
C PHE A 283 0.03 4.36 -2.27
N TRP A 284 -0.50 5.54 -1.93
CA TRP A 284 -1.16 6.43 -2.89
C TRP A 284 -0.21 6.85 -4.00
N TRP A 285 1.00 7.24 -3.63
CA TRP A 285 2.00 7.65 -4.59
C TRP A 285 2.42 6.52 -5.53
N VAL A 286 2.71 5.31 -5.02
CA VAL A 286 3.06 4.17 -5.89
C VAL A 286 1.87 3.83 -6.80
N SER A 287 0.65 3.89 -6.28
CA SER A 287 -0.57 3.70 -7.08
C SER A 287 -0.71 4.74 -8.20
N ALA A 288 -0.34 6.00 -7.93
CA ALA A 288 -0.35 7.06 -8.93
C ALA A 288 0.71 6.79 -10.01
N GLN A 289 1.92 6.36 -9.64
CA GLN A 289 2.94 5.95 -10.61
C GLN A 289 2.45 4.79 -11.48
N ASN A 290 1.78 3.80 -10.88
CA ASN A 290 1.21 2.67 -11.61
C ASN A 290 0.13 3.10 -12.60
N ALA A 291 -0.73 4.03 -12.21
CA ALA A 291 -1.77 4.57 -13.09
C ALA A 291 -1.16 5.26 -14.31
N TRP A 292 -0.14 6.11 -14.11
CA TRP A 292 0.58 6.75 -15.22
C TRP A 292 1.29 5.75 -16.13
N LEU A 293 1.98 4.76 -15.55
CA LEU A 293 2.64 3.71 -16.34
C LEU A 293 1.62 2.93 -17.19
N LYS A 294 0.44 2.60 -16.67
CA LYS A 294 -0.63 1.94 -17.44
C LYS A 294 -1.12 2.80 -18.61
N VAL A 295 -1.31 4.10 -18.40
CA VAL A 295 -1.67 5.05 -19.48
C VAL A 295 -0.60 5.04 -20.57
N TYR A 296 0.69 5.06 -20.21
CA TYR A 296 1.77 4.95 -21.19
C TYR A 296 1.80 3.57 -21.86
N GLU A 297 1.57 2.48 -21.13
CA GLU A 297 1.53 1.12 -21.69
C GLU A 297 0.46 1.00 -22.79
N GLU A 298 -0.74 1.53 -22.54
CA GLU A 298 -1.85 1.57 -23.50
C GLU A 298 -1.45 2.33 -24.78
N GLN A 299 -0.62 3.36 -24.63
CA GLN A 299 -0.05 4.16 -25.72
C GLN A 299 1.28 3.61 -26.25
N LYS A 300 1.63 2.35 -25.95
CA LYS A 300 2.90 1.70 -26.37
C LYS A 300 4.15 2.50 -25.97
N TRP A 301 4.10 3.08 -24.78
CA TRP A 301 5.17 3.87 -24.16
C TRP A 301 5.57 5.12 -24.96
N VAL A 302 4.70 5.61 -25.85
CA VAL A 302 4.96 6.84 -26.60
C VAL A 302 4.96 8.04 -25.66
N GLY A 303 5.99 8.90 -25.77
CA GLY A 303 6.08 10.15 -25.01
C GLY A 303 6.62 10.01 -23.59
N ILE A 304 6.92 8.78 -23.13
CA ILE A 304 7.45 8.55 -21.77
C ILE A 304 8.81 9.22 -21.56
N GLU A 305 9.56 9.49 -22.63
CA GLU A 305 10.81 10.25 -22.58
C GLU A 305 10.60 11.70 -22.11
N GLN A 306 9.41 12.25 -22.31
CA GLN A 306 9.03 13.63 -21.96
C GLN A 306 8.32 13.70 -20.61
N ALA A 307 8.10 12.55 -19.95
CA ALA A 307 7.41 12.48 -18.68
C ALA A 307 8.26 13.11 -17.56
N VAL A 308 8.18 14.43 -17.44
CA VAL A 308 8.52 15.14 -16.22
C VAL A 308 7.34 14.91 -15.29
N LEU A 309 7.56 14.23 -14.16
CA LEU A 309 6.52 14.13 -13.14
C LEU A 309 6.09 15.56 -12.79
N PRO A 310 4.81 15.91 -12.91
CA PRO A 310 4.36 17.22 -12.50
C PRO A 310 4.62 17.35 -11.00
N ASP A 311 5.43 18.34 -10.62
CA ASP A 311 5.72 18.67 -9.21
C ASP A 311 4.41 18.96 -8.41
N ALA A 312 3.29 19.15 -9.11
CA ALA A 312 1.97 19.50 -8.58
C ALA A 312 1.15 18.35 -7.97
N VAL A 313 1.57 17.09 -8.04
CA VAL A 313 0.89 15.97 -7.32
C VAL A 313 1.43 15.82 -5.89
N MET A 314 2.36 16.68 -5.48
CA MET A 314 3.20 16.50 -4.28
C MET A 314 2.97 17.60 -3.21
N GLY A 315 1.81 18.27 -3.25
CA GLY A 315 1.41 19.32 -2.31
C GLY A 315 0.25 18.91 -1.43
#